data_AF-A0A285JE18-F1
#
_entry.id   AF-A0A285JE18-F1
#
_cell.length_a   1.000
_cell.length_b   1.000
_cell.length_c   1.000
_cell.angle_alpha   90.00
_cell.angle_beta   90.00
_cell.angle_gamma   90.00
#
_symmetry.space_group_name_H-M   'P 1'
#
loop_
_entity.id
_entity.type
_entity.pdbx_description
1 polymer ?
#
loop_
_entity_poly.entity_id
_entity_poly.type
_entity_poly.pdbx_seq_one_letter_code
_entity_poly.pdbx_strand_id
1 'polypeptide(L)'
;MALFVENQLYIQVGSKPKGRLKAILWPVLIHRVIYPEMRRAEANLFQRAVLALLRAKTDSIDSLAELTGLHEDLIRLVVAQCQANGWLAPDGKRLTESGMTLLDDEDEDSTDLKSGYVFQDAITGRLWPRFSRSLHELTVLNPTEKFPQFLESRQSGRKLRPYLINSKKAQSADLDINAFMYAYREYRDDFRAMCQLGTAKSHLDQIRLPGIQSVDSKPKSARVLVWLNVNNNSDLPFAIRDPFELRNEAYWLQDALLESVKAEQGLLKHIGGLLDKPVAEKQTVDEWVQTLRQQAEIRVLAEYPWLDSENDIVRYLSVILEWNEKLSSYSPHINELEAAVIDCQKLFEVFFQWLIKRYPADQNNLPKSNKNNWEVNAAALNALNIPSFSKDVVDALKRLSPKDLFKVISRPSHSLKTLMLAAAFGVKDHPRHPFKTLTNEQLQLSTLLKLADARNDSGHGNSVYSPRKTEELTKHLVDEYIKYSLDFITLFKDWM
;
A
#
# COMPACT_ATOMS: atom_id res chain seq x y z
N MET A 1 36.96 -10.63 3.88
CA MET A 1 35.89 -10.12 4.77
C MET A 1 35.75 -8.62 4.58
N ALA A 2 34.66 -8.13 3.99
CA ALA A 2 34.36 -6.71 3.91
C ALA A 2 33.45 -6.32 5.09
N LEU A 3 33.91 -5.38 5.91
CA LEU A 3 33.10 -4.74 6.95
C LEU A 3 32.50 -3.46 6.35
N PHE A 4 31.36 -3.01 6.87
CA PHE A 4 30.91 -1.66 6.57
C PHE A 4 31.97 -0.67 7.05
N VAL A 5 32.51 0.11 6.12
CA VAL A 5 33.48 1.17 6.40
C VAL A 5 32.77 2.49 6.19
N GLU A 6 32.86 3.38 7.17
CA GLU A 6 32.28 4.71 7.06
C GLU A 6 33.00 5.49 5.94
N ASN A 7 32.35 5.52 4.78
CA ASN A 7 32.81 6.25 3.61
C ASN A 7 31.87 7.45 3.41
N GLN A 8 32.40 8.59 2.97
CA GLN A 8 31.59 9.80 2.70
C GLN A 8 30.74 9.69 1.42
N LEU A 9 30.30 8.48 1.06
CA LEU A 9 29.45 8.21 -0.09
C LEU A 9 27.98 8.22 0.35
N TYR A 10 27.26 9.26 -0.06
CA TYR A 10 25.86 9.47 0.26
C TYR A 10 25.04 9.41 -1.03
N ILE A 11 23.89 8.73 -1.00
CA ILE A 11 23.11 8.46 -2.21
C ILE A 11 21.68 8.92 -1.98
N GLN A 12 21.16 9.64 -2.97
CA GLN A 12 19.73 9.88 -3.11
C GLN A 12 19.24 9.08 -4.31
N VAL A 13 18.05 8.47 -4.21
CA VAL A 13 17.47 7.73 -5.34
C VAL A 13 16.19 8.43 -5.79
N GLY A 14 15.21 8.52 -4.89
CA GLY A 14 13.96 9.23 -5.11
C GLY A 14 14.01 10.72 -4.78
N SER A 15 12.95 11.40 -5.22
CA SER A 15 12.62 12.77 -4.82
C SER A 15 12.21 12.85 -3.36
N LYS A 16 12.28 14.05 -2.77
CA LYS A 16 11.77 14.28 -1.43
C LYS A 16 10.23 14.11 -1.44
N PRO A 17 9.66 13.23 -0.59
CA PRO A 17 8.21 13.08 -0.51
C PRO A 17 7.55 14.35 0.05
N LYS A 18 6.23 14.47 -0.13
CA LYS A 18 5.44 15.54 0.48
C LYS A 18 5.03 15.17 1.91
N GLY A 19 4.70 16.19 2.70
CA GLY A 19 4.18 16.04 4.06
C GLY A 19 5.23 16.20 5.15
N ARG A 20 4.85 15.80 6.35
CA ARG A 20 5.69 15.90 7.55
C ARG A 20 6.71 14.77 7.58
N LEU A 21 7.98 15.12 7.46
CA LEU A 21 9.05 14.16 7.21
C LEU A 21 10.31 14.45 8.01
N LYS A 22 11.05 13.39 8.35
CA LYS A 22 12.41 13.46 8.87
C LYS A 22 13.33 12.62 7.99
N ALA A 23 14.50 13.15 7.70
CA ALA A 23 15.50 12.42 6.92
C ALA A 23 16.41 11.59 7.83
N ILE A 24 16.77 10.41 7.33
CA ILE A 24 17.74 9.49 7.94
C ILE A 24 18.72 9.00 6.87
N LEU A 25 19.95 8.69 7.27
CA LEU A 25 20.97 8.09 6.43
C LEU A 25 21.13 6.62 6.79
N TRP A 26 20.59 5.77 5.93
CA TRP A 26 20.60 4.32 6.11
C TRP A 26 21.89 3.70 5.58
N PRO A 27 22.64 2.93 6.38
CA PRO A 27 23.88 2.33 5.94
C PRO A 27 23.62 1.11 5.02
N VAL A 28 24.28 1.08 3.86
CA VAL A 28 24.15 0.02 2.87
C VAL A 28 25.49 -0.41 2.30
N LEU A 29 25.56 -1.67 1.85
CA LEU A 29 26.63 -2.20 1.02
C LEU A 29 26.11 -2.29 -0.42
N ILE A 30 26.84 -1.70 -1.37
CA ILE A 30 26.46 -1.62 -2.77
C ILE A 30 27.29 -2.61 -3.57
N HIS A 31 26.60 -3.51 -4.25
CA HIS A 31 27.17 -4.49 -5.16
C HIS A 31 26.96 -4.02 -6.59
N ARG A 32 28.05 -3.84 -7.34
CA ARG A 32 27.98 -3.56 -8.77
C ARG A 32 27.78 -4.88 -9.52
N VAL A 33 26.70 -4.96 -10.29
CA VAL A 33 26.34 -6.15 -11.07
C VAL A 33 26.27 -5.82 -12.55
N ILE A 34 26.53 -6.82 -13.38
CA ILE A 34 26.26 -6.82 -14.81
C ILE A 34 25.14 -7.81 -15.09
N TYR A 35 24.24 -7.45 -16.00
CA TYR A 35 23.13 -8.28 -16.45
C TYR A 35 22.89 -8.08 -17.95
N PRO A 36 22.39 -9.11 -18.65
CA PRO A 36 22.04 -8.98 -20.07
C PRO A 36 20.81 -8.08 -20.21
N GLU A 37 20.88 -7.11 -21.11
CA GLU A 37 19.71 -6.33 -21.50
C GLU A 37 18.82 -7.19 -22.39
N MET A 38 17.69 -7.65 -21.84
CA MET A 38 16.65 -8.24 -22.67
C MET A 38 15.94 -7.13 -23.46
N ARG A 39 16.31 -6.98 -24.73
CA ARG A 39 15.43 -6.35 -25.71
C ARG A 39 14.13 -7.15 -25.77
N ARG A 40 13.00 -6.49 -26.06
CA ARG A 40 11.79 -7.25 -26.37
C ARG A 40 12.08 -7.96 -27.68
N ALA A 41 12.06 -9.29 -27.68
CA ALA A 41 12.13 -10.07 -28.91
C ALA A 41 11.10 -9.49 -29.89
N GLU A 42 11.58 -9.06 -31.05
CA GLU A 42 10.73 -8.42 -32.06
C GLU A 42 9.81 -9.48 -32.68
N ALA A 43 10.30 -10.72 -32.79
CA ALA A 43 9.53 -11.89 -33.19
C ALA A 43 9.25 -12.84 -32.01
N ASN A 44 8.04 -13.41 -31.99
CA ASN A 44 7.72 -14.48 -31.05
C ASN A 44 8.32 -15.83 -31.49
N LEU A 45 8.31 -16.82 -30.58
CA LEU A 45 8.91 -18.15 -30.82
C LEU A 45 8.40 -18.83 -32.11
N PHE A 46 7.11 -18.70 -32.41
CA PHE A 46 6.51 -19.33 -33.60
C PHE A 46 6.93 -18.60 -34.89
N GLN A 47 6.94 -17.27 -34.86
CA GLN A 47 7.45 -16.44 -35.96
C GLN A 47 8.91 -16.77 -36.25
N ARG A 48 9.76 -16.89 -35.20
CA ARG A 48 11.17 -17.29 -35.36
C ARG A 48 11.31 -18.68 -35.97
N ALA A 49 10.58 -19.67 -35.46
CA ALA A 49 10.66 -21.03 -35.97
C ALA A 49 10.30 -21.08 -37.47
N VAL A 50 9.24 -20.38 -37.87
CA VAL A 50 8.81 -20.28 -39.27
C VAL A 50 9.85 -19.54 -40.13
N LEU A 51 10.35 -18.38 -39.67
CA LEU A 51 11.39 -17.62 -40.38
C LEU A 51 12.70 -18.42 -40.54
N ALA A 52 13.12 -19.17 -39.52
CA ALA A 52 14.31 -20.00 -39.56
C ALA A 52 14.18 -21.19 -40.54
N LEU A 53 13.01 -21.82 -40.62
CA LEU A 53 12.73 -22.88 -41.58
C LEU A 53 12.65 -22.33 -43.02
N LEU A 54 12.08 -21.14 -43.21
CA LEU A 54 12.10 -20.43 -44.48
C LEU A 54 13.52 -20.05 -44.90
N ARG A 55 14.38 -19.64 -43.96
CA ARG A 55 15.82 -19.42 -44.18
C ARG A 55 16.53 -20.71 -44.63
N ALA A 56 16.13 -21.86 -44.05
CA ALA A 56 16.58 -23.18 -44.46
C ALA A 56 15.95 -23.70 -45.77
N LYS A 57 15.22 -22.84 -46.50
CA LYS A 57 14.55 -23.14 -47.78
C LYS A 57 13.39 -24.15 -47.69
N THR A 58 12.75 -24.24 -46.53
CA THR A 58 11.48 -24.99 -46.38
C THR A 58 10.31 -24.03 -46.60
N ASP A 59 9.72 -24.01 -47.80
CA ASP A 59 8.73 -23.01 -48.22
C ASP A 59 7.29 -23.54 -48.36
N SER A 60 7.09 -24.86 -48.21
CA SER A 60 5.76 -25.47 -48.22
C SER A 60 5.11 -25.40 -46.82
N ILE A 61 3.85 -24.98 -46.78
CA ILE A 61 3.08 -24.85 -45.53
C ILE A 61 2.97 -26.19 -44.79
N ASP A 62 2.78 -27.28 -45.52
CA ASP A 62 2.67 -28.63 -44.97
C ASP A 62 3.96 -29.04 -44.24
N SER A 63 5.12 -28.85 -44.87
CA SER A 63 6.42 -29.13 -44.22
C SER A 63 6.70 -28.19 -43.05
N LEU A 64 6.27 -26.93 -43.10
CA LEU A 64 6.39 -26.00 -41.97
C LEU A 64 5.51 -26.44 -40.80
N ALA A 65 4.28 -26.89 -41.07
CA ALA A 65 3.35 -27.42 -40.07
C ALA A 65 3.91 -28.70 -39.42
N GLU A 66 4.44 -29.62 -40.23
CA GLU A 66 5.04 -30.87 -39.77
C GLU A 66 6.28 -30.62 -38.88
N LEU A 67 7.22 -29.77 -39.33
CA LEU A 67 8.48 -29.52 -38.61
C LEU A 67 8.30 -28.68 -37.34
N THR A 68 7.28 -27.82 -37.29
CA THR A 68 6.99 -27.01 -36.10
C THR A 68 5.96 -27.65 -35.16
N GLY A 69 5.25 -28.68 -35.61
CA GLY A 69 4.13 -29.29 -34.88
C GLY A 69 2.91 -28.37 -34.75
N LEU A 70 2.80 -27.34 -35.60
CA LEU A 70 1.71 -26.36 -35.58
C LEU A 70 0.67 -26.67 -36.67
N HIS A 71 -0.57 -26.25 -36.45
CA HIS A 71 -1.63 -26.36 -37.46
C HIS A 71 -1.36 -25.44 -38.65
N GLU A 72 -1.71 -25.86 -39.87
CA GLU A 72 -1.47 -25.11 -41.10
C GLU A 72 -2.06 -23.69 -41.07
N ASP A 73 -3.25 -23.51 -40.49
CA ASP A 73 -3.88 -22.19 -40.35
C ASP A 73 -3.05 -21.23 -39.47
N LEU A 74 -2.39 -21.76 -38.44
CA LEU A 74 -1.51 -20.96 -37.58
C LEU A 74 -0.23 -20.58 -38.33
N ILE A 75 0.31 -21.48 -39.15
CA ILE A 75 1.44 -21.18 -40.04
C ILE A 75 1.06 -20.07 -41.03
N ARG A 76 -0.12 -20.14 -41.65
CA ARG A 76 -0.61 -19.10 -42.57
C ARG A 76 -0.75 -17.75 -41.86
N LEU A 77 -1.28 -17.73 -40.64
CA LEU A 77 -1.38 -16.52 -39.82
C LEU A 77 0.00 -15.94 -39.49
N VAL A 78 0.94 -16.79 -39.06
CA VAL A 78 2.32 -16.39 -38.73
C VAL A 78 3.02 -15.81 -39.96
N VAL A 79 2.92 -16.46 -41.13
CA VAL A 79 3.48 -15.95 -42.40
C VAL A 79 2.89 -14.59 -42.75
N ALA A 80 1.56 -14.42 -42.66
CA ALA A 80 0.90 -13.15 -42.94
C ALA A 80 1.36 -12.02 -41.99
N GLN A 81 1.58 -12.33 -40.71
CA GLN A 81 2.14 -11.37 -39.74
C GLN A 81 3.58 -11.00 -40.07
N CYS A 82 4.43 -11.97 -40.42
CA CYS A 82 5.81 -11.72 -40.83
C CYS A 82 5.90 -10.89 -42.12
N GLN A 83 4.95 -11.04 -43.05
CA GLN A 83 4.83 -10.18 -44.23
C GLN A 83 4.39 -8.77 -43.86
N ALA A 84 3.38 -8.62 -42.98
CA ALA A 84 2.91 -7.31 -42.53
C ALA A 84 4.01 -6.52 -41.79
N ASN A 85 4.89 -7.20 -41.06
CA ASN A 85 6.06 -6.61 -40.40
C ASN A 85 7.25 -6.36 -41.33
N GLY A 86 7.15 -6.75 -42.61
CA GLY A 86 8.22 -6.56 -43.60
C GLY A 86 9.40 -7.52 -43.49
N TRP A 87 9.31 -8.58 -42.68
CA TRP A 87 10.37 -9.60 -42.52
C TRP A 87 10.38 -10.64 -43.64
N LEU A 88 9.23 -10.84 -44.29
CA LEU A 88 9.10 -11.70 -45.47
C LEU A 88 8.74 -10.87 -46.70
N ALA A 89 9.24 -11.30 -47.84
CA ALA A 89 8.85 -10.75 -49.13
C ALA A 89 7.35 -10.99 -49.40
N PRO A 90 6.73 -10.25 -50.35
CA PRO A 90 5.31 -10.40 -50.67
C PRO A 90 4.91 -11.81 -51.13
N ASP A 91 5.87 -12.62 -51.58
CA ASP A 91 5.68 -14.04 -51.92
C ASP A 91 5.53 -14.96 -50.70
N GLY A 92 5.87 -14.48 -49.49
CA GLY A 92 5.77 -15.20 -48.23
C GLY A 92 6.79 -16.32 -48.05
N LYS A 93 7.74 -16.44 -48.99
CA LYS A 93 8.67 -17.57 -49.09
C LYS A 93 10.12 -17.18 -48.83
N ARG A 94 10.46 -15.91 -48.99
CA ARG A 94 11.83 -15.41 -48.83
C ARG A 94 11.90 -14.34 -47.75
N LEU A 95 12.97 -14.38 -46.96
CA LEU A 95 13.27 -13.35 -46.00
C LEU A 95 13.72 -12.08 -46.73
N THR A 96 13.32 -10.92 -46.20
CA THR A 96 13.89 -9.62 -46.57
C THR A 96 15.21 -9.41 -45.82
N GLU A 97 15.96 -8.37 -46.17
CA GLU A 97 17.16 -7.97 -45.42
C GLU A 97 16.84 -7.74 -43.93
N SER A 98 15.71 -7.08 -43.64
CA SER A 98 15.22 -6.90 -42.27
C SER A 98 14.88 -8.22 -41.57
N GLY A 99 14.27 -9.19 -42.26
CA GLY A 99 14.00 -10.51 -41.69
C GLY A 99 15.25 -11.35 -41.44
N MET A 100 16.30 -11.15 -42.24
CA MET A 100 17.60 -11.81 -42.06
C MET A 100 18.34 -11.22 -40.86
N THR A 101 18.44 -9.88 -40.78
CA THR A 101 19.02 -9.16 -39.64
C THR A 101 18.31 -9.50 -38.33
N LEU A 102 16.98 -9.63 -38.34
CA LEU A 102 16.20 -10.06 -37.17
C LEU A 102 16.62 -11.43 -36.63
N LEU A 103 16.90 -12.40 -37.51
CA LEU A 103 17.34 -13.73 -37.09
C LEU A 103 18.80 -13.75 -36.62
N ASP A 104 19.65 -12.91 -37.21
CA ASP A 104 21.07 -12.85 -36.89
C ASP A 104 21.32 -12.03 -35.59
N ASP A 105 20.64 -10.90 -35.40
CA ASP A 105 20.74 -10.03 -34.22
C ASP A 105 20.21 -10.73 -32.94
N GLU A 106 19.11 -11.50 -33.03
CA GLU A 106 18.57 -12.22 -31.87
C GLU A 106 19.40 -13.45 -31.46
N ASP A 107 20.29 -13.96 -32.33
CA ASP A 107 21.28 -14.98 -31.98
C ASP A 107 22.54 -14.33 -31.31
N GLU A 108 22.80 -13.04 -31.56
CA GLU A 108 23.85 -12.22 -30.92
C GLU A 108 23.40 -11.47 -29.65
N ASP A 109 22.09 -11.42 -29.35
CA ASP A 109 21.47 -10.70 -28.21
C ASP A 109 21.98 -11.10 -26.80
N SER A 110 22.89 -12.08 -26.70
CA SER A 110 23.61 -12.41 -25.46
C SER A 110 24.72 -11.41 -25.08
N THR A 111 25.06 -10.43 -25.93
CA THR A 111 26.21 -9.54 -25.73
C THR A 111 25.94 -8.11 -25.20
N ASP A 112 24.71 -7.60 -25.23
CA ASP A 112 24.40 -6.26 -24.68
C ASP A 112 24.32 -6.29 -23.14
N LEU A 113 25.48 -6.17 -22.49
CA LEU A 113 25.60 -6.19 -21.03
C LEU A 113 25.40 -4.79 -20.43
N LYS A 114 24.40 -4.64 -19.55
CA LYS A 114 24.19 -3.42 -18.75
C LYS A 114 24.75 -3.58 -17.34
N SER A 115 25.25 -2.47 -16.80
CA SER A 115 25.65 -2.40 -15.39
C SER A 115 24.54 -1.84 -14.51
N GLY A 116 24.49 -2.30 -13.27
CA GLY A 116 23.56 -1.82 -12.26
C GLY A 116 24.07 -2.07 -10.86
N TYR A 117 23.24 -1.70 -9.88
CA TYR A 117 23.57 -1.70 -8.47
C TYR A 117 22.49 -2.42 -7.68
N VAL A 118 22.94 -3.37 -6.85
CA VAL A 118 22.14 -4.05 -5.85
C VAL A 118 22.54 -3.51 -4.48
N PHE A 119 21.55 -3.33 -3.61
CA PHE A 119 21.75 -2.78 -2.27
C PHE A 119 21.57 -3.88 -1.24
N GLN A 120 22.51 -3.98 -0.31
CA GLN A 120 22.44 -4.86 0.85
C GLN A 120 22.39 -4.00 2.10
N ASP A 121 21.45 -4.29 2.98
CA ASP A 121 21.31 -3.62 4.27
C ASP A 121 22.54 -3.89 5.15
N ALA A 122 23.23 -2.85 5.60
CA ALA A 122 24.38 -3.01 6.49
C ALA A 122 23.98 -3.26 7.95
N ILE A 123 22.69 -3.21 8.30
CA ILE A 123 22.19 -3.53 9.64
C ILE A 123 21.82 -5.02 9.73
N THR A 124 20.97 -5.50 8.81
CA THR A 124 20.49 -6.88 8.82
C THR A 124 21.29 -7.84 7.92
N GLY A 125 22.07 -7.32 6.98
CA GLY A 125 22.76 -8.11 5.95
C GLY A 125 21.87 -8.57 4.79
N ARG A 126 20.57 -8.26 4.79
CA ARG A 126 19.63 -8.68 3.75
C ARG A 126 19.75 -7.82 2.50
N LEU A 127 19.53 -8.40 1.32
CA LEU A 127 19.42 -7.62 0.09
C LEU A 127 18.09 -6.87 0.05
N TRP A 128 18.14 -5.61 -0.41
CA TRP A 128 16.94 -4.82 -0.63
C TRP A 128 16.22 -5.34 -1.88
N PRO A 129 14.87 -5.37 -1.89
CA PRO A 129 14.08 -5.69 -3.07
C PRO A 129 14.05 -4.50 -4.05
N ARG A 130 15.17 -3.79 -4.23
CA ARG A 130 15.30 -2.56 -5.00
C ARG A 130 16.64 -2.53 -5.74
N PHE A 131 16.60 -2.02 -6.96
CA PHE A 131 17.72 -2.01 -7.89
C PHE A 131 17.84 -0.65 -8.56
N SER A 132 19.06 -0.27 -8.93
CA SER A 132 19.28 0.95 -9.70
C SER A 132 20.23 0.74 -10.87
N ARG A 133 20.01 1.47 -11.97
CA ARG A 133 20.93 1.54 -13.11
C ARG A 133 22.07 2.53 -12.85
N SER A 134 21.81 3.57 -12.06
CA SER A 134 22.76 4.64 -11.73
C SER A 134 22.66 5.05 -10.27
N LEU A 135 23.75 5.59 -9.72
CA LEU A 135 23.77 6.15 -8.38
C LEU A 135 23.77 7.67 -8.49
N HIS A 136 22.88 8.34 -7.78
CA HIS A 136 22.91 9.80 -7.67
C HIS A 136 23.55 10.17 -6.34
N GLU A 137 24.82 10.59 -6.41
CA GLU A 137 25.61 10.92 -5.23
C GLU A 137 25.25 12.31 -4.70
N LEU A 138 25.08 12.40 -3.38
CA LEU A 138 24.87 13.65 -2.67
C LEU A 138 26.21 14.25 -2.25
N THR A 139 26.43 15.51 -2.61
CA THR A 139 27.61 16.27 -2.18
C THR A 139 27.38 16.85 -0.79
N VAL A 140 28.26 16.52 0.15
CA VAL A 140 28.27 17.11 1.49
C VAL A 140 28.74 18.56 1.41
N LEU A 141 28.08 19.45 2.16
CA LEU A 141 28.47 20.86 2.25
C LEU A 141 29.86 21.06 2.87
N ASN A 142 30.15 20.31 3.93
CA ASN A 142 31.44 20.34 4.61
C ASN A 142 31.93 18.90 4.87
N PRO A 143 32.91 18.41 4.11
CA PRO A 143 33.45 17.06 4.24
C PRO A 143 34.12 16.77 5.59
N THR A 144 34.45 17.81 6.37
CA THR A 144 35.13 17.66 7.67
C THR A 144 34.18 17.52 8.84
N GLU A 145 32.88 17.79 8.65
CA GLU A 145 31.89 17.69 9.72
C GLU A 145 31.56 16.23 10.04
N LYS A 146 31.48 15.93 11.35
CA LYS A 146 31.08 14.59 11.84
C LYS A 146 29.65 14.22 11.44
N PHE A 147 28.77 15.20 11.27
CA PHE A 147 27.39 15.02 10.87
C PHE A 147 27.17 15.67 9.49
N PRO A 148 26.90 14.89 8.44
CA PRO A 148 26.82 15.41 7.09
C PRO A 148 25.61 16.35 6.92
N GLN A 149 25.83 17.45 6.20
CA GLN A 149 24.79 18.41 5.83
C GLN A 149 24.70 18.51 4.31
N PHE A 150 23.49 18.59 3.80
CA PHE A 150 23.22 18.68 2.36
C PHE A 150 22.39 19.92 2.03
N LEU A 151 22.46 20.39 0.79
CA LEU A 151 21.55 21.40 0.27
C LEU A 151 20.27 20.71 -0.23
N GLU A 152 19.13 21.13 0.30
CA GLU A 152 17.83 20.59 -0.10
C GLU A 152 17.42 21.06 -1.52
N SER A 153 17.76 22.29 -1.87
CA SER A 153 17.63 22.84 -3.22
C SER A 153 18.57 24.02 -3.37
N ARG A 154 19.22 24.15 -4.54
CA ARG A 154 20.10 25.28 -4.87
C ARG A 154 19.38 26.64 -4.77
N GLN A 155 18.05 26.67 -4.93
CA GLN A 155 17.24 27.89 -4.89
C GLN A 155 16.80 28.29 -3.48
N SER A 156 16.61 27.34 -2.56
CA SER A 156 16.00 27.61 -1.24
C SER A 156 17.01 27.92 -0.13
N GLY A 157 18.28 27.55 -0.31
CA GLY A 157 19.32 27.66 0.72
C GLY A 157 19.09 26.81 1.98
N ARG A 158 17.99 26.02 2.04
CA ARG A 158 17.66 25.18 3.19
C ARG A 158 18.63 24.02 3.31
N LYS A 159 19.12 23.81 4.53
CA LYS A 159 20.07 22.75 4.87
C LYS A 159 19.32 21.53 5.37
N LEU A 160 19.60 20.38 4.77
CA LEU A 160 19.12 19.09 5.22
C LEU A 160 20.12 18.47 6.20
N ARG A 161 19.64 18.13 7.39
CA ARG A 161 20.42 17.50 8.47
C ARG A 161 19.81 16.14 8.83
N PRO A 162 20.13 15.07 8.08
CA PRO A 162 19.59 13.75 8.36
C PRO A 162 20.26 13.12 9.60
N TYR A 163 19.53 12.23 10.27
CA TYR A 163 20.11 11.44 11.35
C TYR A 163 20.94 10.28 10.78
N LEU A 164 22.12 10.04 11.34
CA LEU A 164 23.05 9.01 10.89
C LEU A 164 22.82 7.74 11.72
N ILE A 165 22.24 6.70 11.12
CA ILE A 165 22.00 5.42 11.80
C ILE A 165 23.32 4.66 11.93
N ASN A 166 23.64 4.08 13.09
CA ASN A 166 24.85 3.26 13.18
C ASN A 166 24.67 1.92 12.45
N SER A 167 25.71 1.48 11.75
CA SER A 167 25.75 0.11 11.24
C SER A 167 26.20 -0.83 12.37
N LYS A 168 25.42 -1.89 12.63
CA LYS A 168 25.97 -3.07 13.32
C LYS A 168 26.84 -3.80 12.29
N LYS A 169 27.95 -4.43 12.70
CA LYS A 169 28.84 -5.14 11.76
C LYS A 169 28.09 -6.29 11.07
N ALA A 170 27.42 -6.02 9.93
CA ALA A 170 26.83 -7.06 9.12
C ALA A 170 27.95 -7.95 8.58
N GLN A 171 27.91 -9.24 8.94
CA GLN A 171 28.73 -10.28 8.33
C GLN A 171 27.96 -10.88 7.15
N SER A 172 28.24 -10.41 5.94
CA SER A 172 28.41 -11.23 4.73
C SER A 172 28.74 -10.30 3.58
N ALA A 173 29.91 -10.49 2.97
CA ALA A 173 30.48 -9.61 1.96
C ALA A 173 30.24 -10.09 0.52
N ASP A 174 29.72 -11.29 0.35
CA ASP A 174 29.48 -11.88 -0.96
C ASP A 174 27.99 -11.86 -1.28
N LEU A 175 27.69 -11.56 -2.54
CA LEU A 175 26.33 -11.50 -3.04
C LEU A 175 25.76 -12.92 -3.14
N ASP A 176 24.91 -13.30 -2.20
CA ASP A 176 24.19 -14.58 -2.25
C ASP A 176 23.16 -14.55 -3.39
N ILE A 177 23.36 -15.42 -4.38
CA ILE A 177 22.50 -15.56 -5.56
C ILE A 177 21.07 -15.93 -5.14
N ASN A 178 20.88 -16.78 -4.13
CA ASN A 178 19.55 -17.16 -3.68
C ASN A 178 18.82 -15.97 -3.07
N ALA A 179 19.47 -15.26 -2.14
CA ALA A 179 18.95 -14.02 -1.57
C ALA A 179 18.64 -12.97 -2.65
N PHE A 180 19.47 -12.87 -3.69
CA PHE A 180 19.22 -12.01 -4.83
C PHE A 180 17.94 -12.41 -5.57
N MET A 181 17.73 -13.69 -5.86
CA MET A 181 16.53 -14.17 -6.54
C MET A 181 15.25 -13.90 -5.73
N TYR A 182 15.32 -14.00 -4.40
CA TYR A 182 14.21 -13.60 -3.52
C TYR A 182 13.92 -12.10 -3.60
N ALA A 183 14.94 -11.25 -3.43
CA ALA A 183 14.79 -9.80 -3.54
C ALA A 183 14.30 -9.35 -4.93
N TYR A 184 14.77 -10.04 -5.99
CA TYR A 184 14.34 -9.77 -7.35
C TYR A 184 12.89 -10.18 -7.62
N ARG A 185 12.44 -11.29 -7.03
CA ARG A 185 11.03 -11.69 -7.08
C ARG A 185 10.13 -10.65 -6.39
N GLU A 186 10.48 -10.20 -5.19
CA GLU A 186 9.73 -9.17 -4.47
C GLU A 186 9.66 -7.85 -5.25
N TYR A 187 10.77 -7.42 -5.85
CA TYR A 187 10.80 -6.27 -6.76
C TYR A 187 9.82 -6.43 -7.93
N ARG A 188 9.81 -7.60 -8.58
CA ARG A 188 8.91 -7.86 -9.72
C ARG A 188 7.44 -7.82 -9.30
N ASP A 189 7.13 -8.38 -8.14
CA ASP A 189 5.77 -8.41 -7.62
C ASP A 189 5.32 -7.00 -7.20
N ASP A 190 6.20 -6.20 -6.59
CA ASP A 190 5.97 -4.78 -6.28
C ASP A 190 5.77 -3.94 -7.54
N PHE A 191 6.62 -4.11 -8.55
CA PHE A 191 6.51 -3.40 -9.82
C PHE A 191 5.21 -3.75 -10.53
N ARG A 192 4.82 -5.03 -10.56
CA ARG A 192 3.53 -5.48 -11.11
C ARG A 192 2.35 -4.85 -10.36
N ALA A 193 2.38 -4.85 -9.03
CA ALA A 193 1.34 -4.24 -8.22
C ALA A 193 1.22 -2.73 -8.50
N MET A 194 2.34 -2.01 -8.60
CA MET A 194 2.35 -0.59 -8.99
C MET A 194 1.72 -0.36 -10.37
N CYS A 195 2.07 -1.18 -11.38
CA CYS A 195 1.46 -1.08 -12.70
C CYS A 195 -0.06 -1.32 -12.67
N GLN A 196 -0.52 -2.27 -11.85
CA GLN A 196 -1.95 -2.56 -11.70
C GLN A 196 -2.73 -1.43 -11.02
N LEU A 197 -2.10 -0.71 -10.10
CA LEU A 197 -2.73 0.41 -9.38
C LEU A 197 -2.79 1.70 -10.23
N GLY A 198 -2.23 1.72 -11.44
CA GLY A 198 -2.18 2.93 -12.27
C GLY A 198 -1.33 4.06 -11.69
N THR A 199 -0.59 3.78 -10.61
CA THR A 199 0.32 4.72 -9.93
C THR A 199 1.72 4.72 -10.53
N ALA A 200 1.96 3.93 -11.59
CA ALA A 200 3.22 3.89 -12.31
C ALA A 200 3.58 5.30 -12.79
N LYS A 201 4.59 5.90 -12.15
CA LYS A 201 5.15 7.16 -12.64
C LYS A 201 5.74 6.90 -14.01
N SER A 202 5.46 7.79 -14.96
CA SER A 202 5.85 7.65 -16.38
C SER A 202 7.37 7.47 -16.64
N HIS A 203 8.21 7.66 -15.62
CA HIS A 203 9.67 7.53 -15.70
C HIS A 203 10.24 6.23 -15.09
N LEU A 204 9.42 5.37 -14.47
CA LEU A 204 9.88 4.15 -13.82
C LEU A 204 9.83 2.96 -14.79
N ASP A 205 10.96 2.68 -15.44
CA ASP A 205 11.12 1.48 -16.25
C ASP A 205 11.35 0.23 -15.40
N GLN A 206 10.75 -0.88 -15.81
CA GLN A 206 11.04 -2.18 -15.20
C GLN A 206 12.51 -2.56 -15.43
N ILE A 207 13.23 -2.88 -14.36
CA ILE A 207 14.57 -3.46 -14.43
C ILE A 207 14.42 -4.97 -14.55
N ARG A 208 14.90 -5.53 -15.66
CA ARG A 208 14.88 -6.97 -15.92
C ARG A 208 16.26 -7.56 -15.64
N LEU A 209 16.34 -8.45 -14.65
CA LEU A 209 17.56 -9.09 -14.17
C LEU A 209 17.40 -10.62 -14.24
N PRO A 210 17.36 -11.22 -15.45
CA PRO A 210 17.19 -12.67 -15.61
C PRO A 210 18.40 -13.47 -15.08
N GLY A 211 19.53 -12.80 -14.90
CA GLY A 211 20.74 -13.29 -14.26
C GLY A 211 21.66 -12.11 -13.95
N ILE A 212 22.55 -12.28 -12.97
CA ILE A 212 23.53 -11.26 -12.59
C ILE A 212 24.91 -11.86 -12.42
N GLN A 213 25.93 -11.08 -12.75
CA GLN A 213 27.32 -11.36 -12.41
C GLN A 213 27.86 -10.21 -11.58
N SER A 214 28.49 -10.51 -10.44
CA SER A 214 29.16 -9.49 -9.63
C SER A 214 30.41 -9.00 -10.37
N VAL A 215 30.55 -7.69 -10.51
CA VAL A 215 31.72 -7.06 -11.14
C VAL A 215 32.83 -6.86 -10.13
N ASP A 216 32.46 -6.37 -8.95
CA ASP A 216 33.40 -6.01 -7.91
C ASP A 216 33.61 -7.20 -6.98
N SER A 217 34.86 -7.43 -6.58
CA SER A 217 35.23 -8.47 -5.61
C SER A 217 34.83 -8.12 -4.17
N LYS A 218 34.50 -6.85 -3.90
CA LYS A 218 34.00 -6.38 -2.60
C LYS A 218 32.95 -5.28 -2.80
N PRO A 219 31.88 -5.26 -1.99
CA PRO A 219 30.89 -4.20 -2.05
C PRO A 219 31.43 -2.87 -1.53
N LYS A 220 30.87 -1.77 -2.05
CA LYS A 220 31.17 -0.41 -1.58
C LYS A 220 30.21 -0.01 -0.45
N SER A 221 30.74 0.50 0.66
CA SER A 221 29.92 1.05 1.74
C SER A 221 29.41 2.44 1.36
N ALA A 222 28.12 2.67 1.57
CA ALA A 222 27.44 3.94 1.30
C ALA A 222 26.32 4.19 2.30
N ARG A 223 25.77 5.41 2.29
CA ARG A 223 24.57 5.75 3.05
C ARG A 223 23.48 6.27 2.11
N VAL A 224 22.33 5.60 2.10
CA VAL A 224 21.17 6.03 1.31
C VAL A 224 20.32 6.96 2.15
N LEU A 225 19.93 8.10 1.57
CA LEU A 225 18.98 9.02 2.15
C LEU A 225 17.57 8.42 2.09
N VAL A 226 16.98 8.21 3.26
CA VAL A 226 15.65 7.64 3.43
C VAL A 226 14.79 8.60 4.25
N TRP A 227 13.49 8.61 4.01
CA TRP A 227 12.54 9.51 4.66
C TRP A 227 11.62 8.76 5.62
N LEU A 228 11.48 9.28 6.83
CA LEU A 228 10.47 8.86 7.80
C LEU A 228 9.23 9.74 7.70
N ASN A 229 8.06 9.12 7.75
CA ASN A 229 6.77 9.79 7.82
C ASN A 229 5.96 9.35 9.04
N VAL A 230 5.01 10.19 9.44
CA VAL A 230 3.98 9.80 10.41
C VAL A 230 3.16 8.65 9.83
N ASN A 231 2.89 7.65 10.66
CA ASN A 231 2.03 6.52 10.32
C ASN A 231 0.84 6.47 11.27
N ASN A 232 -0.37 6.66 10.73
CA ASN A 232 -1.61 6.66 11.50
C ASN A 232 -2.29 5.28 11.52
N ASN A 233 -1.86 4.36 10.64
CA ASN A 233 -2.60 3.14 10.34
C ASN A 233 -1.96 1.87 10.94
N SER A 234 -0.85 2.00 11.68
CA SER A 234 -0.13 0.87 12.27
C SER A 234 0.07 1.04 13.77
N ASP A 235 0.48 -0.04 14.45
CA ASP A 235 0.81 0.00 15.88
C ASP A 235 1.98 0.96 16.21
N LEU A 236 2.83 1.24 15.21
CA LEU A 236 3.91 2.21 15.30
C LEU A 236 3.48 3.55 14.68
N PRO A 237 3.75 4.69 15.35
CA PRO A 237 3.32 6.01 14.89
C PRO A 237 4.20 6.57 13.75
N PHE A 238 5.15 5.80 13.23
CA PHE A 238 6.07 6.20 12.17
C PHE A 238 6.35 5.05 11.20
N ALA A 239 6.60 5.40 9.94
CA ALA A 239 6.96 4.47 8.88
C ALA A 239 8.12 5.02 8.04
N ILE A 240 8.75 4.13 7.29
CA ILE A 240 9.78 4.46 6.31
C ILE A 240 9.16 4.56 4.92
N ARG A 241 9.46 5.62 4.18
CA ARG A 241 9.12 5.74 2.76
C ARG A 241 10.07 4.92 1.88
N ASP A 242 9.53 4.30 0.84
CA ASP A 242 10.33 3.62 -0.19
C ASP A 242 11.25 4.64 -0.91
N PRO A 243 12.59 4.51 -0.79
CA PRO A 243 13.51 5.44 -1.44
C PRO A 243 13.51 5.33 -2.97
N PHE A 244 12.94 4.27 -3.55
CA PHE A 244 12.84 4.03 -4.99
C PHE A 244 11.44 4.33 -5.54
N GLU A 245 10.52 4.77 -4.67
CA GLU A 245 9.18 5.21 -5.06
C GLU A 245 8.30 4.14 -5.74
N LEU A 246 8.61 2.85 -5.58
CA LEU A 246 7.77 1.74 -6.07
C LEU A 246 6.57 1.47 -5.17
N ARG A 247 6.75 1.65 -3.86
CA ARG A 247 5.70 1.54 -2.84
C ARG A 247 5.61 2.83 -2.03
N ASN A 248 4.52 2.98 -1.28
CA ASN A 248 4.39 4.10 -0.34
C ASN A 248 5.33 3.93 0.86
N GLU A 249 5.59 2.70 1.30
CA GLU A 249 6.36 2.37 2.49
C GLU A 249 7.40 1.27 2.21
N ALA A 250 8.57 1.39 2.83
CA ALA A 250 9.66 0.41 2.75
C ALA A 250 9.52 -0.65 3.84
N TYR A 251 8.54 -1.55 3.68
CA TYR A 251 8.23 -2.57 4.69
C TYR A 251 9.46 -3.41 5.11
N TRP A 252 10.38 -3.67 4.18
CA TRP A 252 11.59 -4.47 4.42
C TRP A 252 12.61 -3.79 5.35
N LEU A 253 12.47 -2.50 5.64
CA LEU A 253 13.33 -1.75 6.56
C LEU A 253 12.70 -1.52 7.94
N GLN A 254 11.39 -1.77 8.08
CA GLN A 254 10.63 -1.36 9.27
C GLN A 254 11.11 -2.05 10.55
N ASP A 255 11.34 -3.36 10.50
CA ASP A 255 11.83 -4.14 11.65
C ASP A 255 13.25 -3.70 12.06
N ALA A 256 14.13 -3.50 11.06
CA ALA A 256 15.49 -3.04 11.29
C ALA A 256 15.51 -1.64 11.91
N LEU A 257 14.59 -0.77 11.49
CA LEU A 257 14.44 0.56 12.09
C LEU A 257 14.02 0.43 13.55
N LEU A 258 13.01 -0.38 13.85
CA LEU A 258 12.53 -0.56 15.23
C LEU A 258 13.67 -1.01 16.15
N GLU A 259 14.48 -1.97 15.71
CA GLU A 259 15.65 -2.44 16.46
C GLU A 259 16.73 -1.36 16.60
N SER A 260 16.95 -0.53 15.58
CA SER A 260 17.85 0.64 15.67
C SER A 260 17.33 1.70 16.64
N VAL A 261 16.02 1.98 16.66
CA VAL A 261 15.41 2.96 17.57
C VAL A 261 15.49 2.48 19.03
N LYS A 262 15.30 1.18 19.28
CA LYS A 262 15.50 0.57 20.61
C LYS A 262 16.95 0.67 21.09
N ALA A 263 17.91 0.53 20.17
CA ALA A 263 19.33 0.59 20.49
C ALA A 263 19.85 2.04 20.65
N GLU A 264 19.25 3.02 19.96
CA GLU A 264 19.77 4.37 19.86
C GLU A 264 18.74 5.41 20.30
N GLN A 265 18.93 5.94 21.52
CA GLN A 265 18.05 6.96 22.05
C GLN A 265 18.06 8.27 21.24
N GLY A 266 19.19 8.61 20.61
CA GLY A 266 19.29 9.78 19.74
C GLY A 266 18.34 9.68 18.53
N LEU A 267 18.15 8.48 17.98
CA LEU A 267 17.23 8.23 16.88
C LEU A 267 15.78 8.37 17.36
N LEU A 268 15.45 7.85 18.55
CA LEU A 268 14.13 8.04 19.16
C LEU A 268 13.80 9.52 19.37
N LYS A 269 14.74 10.33 19.88
CA LYS A 269 14.56 11.80 20.01
C LYS A 269 14.35 12.48 18.65
N HIS A 270 15.08 12.05 17.61
CA HIS A 270 14.90 12.58 16.25
C HIS A 270 13.51 12.28 15.69
N ILE A 271 12.99 11.07 15.95
CA ILE A 271 11.61 10.66 15.62
C ILE A 271 10.59 11.39 16.49
N GLY A 272 10.86 11.67 17.76
CA GLY A 272 9.98 12.49 18.60
C GLY A 272 9.69 13.87 17.99
N GLY A 273 10.72 14.48 17.38
CA GLY A 273 10.56 15.71 16.60
C GLY A 273 9.81 15.56 15.27
N LEU A 274 9.52 14.34 14.80
CA LEU A 274 8.59 14.08 13.69
C LEU A 274 7.13 14.12 14.15
N LEU A 275 6.87 13.82 15.43
CA LEU A 275 5.52 13.78 16.01
C LEU A 275 5.19 15.02 16.87
N ASP A 276 6.12 15.97 17.02
CA ASP A 276 6.04 17.11 17.98
C ASP A 276 5.80 16.65 19.43
N LYS A 277 6.13 15.40 19.74
CA LYS A 277 5.97 14.83 21.07
C LYS A 277 7.37 14.53 21.63
N PRO A 278 7.88 15.36 22.55
CA PRO A 278 9.24 15.19 23.07
C PRO A 278 9.38 13.84 23.78
N VAL A 279 10.55 13.23 23.63
CA VAL A 279 10.90 11.96 24.28
C VAL A 279 11.75 12.27 25.51
N ALA A 280 11.39 11.72 26.67
CA ALA A 280 12.16 11.92 27.90
C ALA A 280 13.53 11.20 27.86
N GLU A 281 14.50 11.66 28.66
CA GLU A 281 15.91 11.21 28.62
C GLU A 281 16.18 9.74 28.96
N LYS A 282 15.19 8.94 29.38
CA LYS A 282 15.35 7.49 29.60
C LYS A 282 14.15 6.66 29.14
N GLN A 283 13.26 7.28 28.36
CA GLN A 283 12.05 6.63 27.91
C GLN A 283 12.37 5.61 26.81
N THR A 284 11.89 4.38 26.99
CA THR A 284 11.98 3.35 25.95
C THR A 284 11.00 3.63 24.80
N VAL A 285 11.18 2.95 23.67
CA VAL A 285 10.27 3.07 22.53
C VAL A 285 8.85 2.66 22.92
N ASP A 286 8.70 1.55 23.63
CA ASP A 286 7.39 1.03 24.04
C ASP A 286 6.74 1.96 25.05
N GLU A 287 7.47 2.44 26.07
CA GLU A 287 6.95 3.43 27.01
C GLU A 287 6.57 4.75 26.32
N TRP A 288 7.34 5.19 25.33
CA TRP A 288 7.00 6.38 24.57
C TRP A 288 5.74 6.17 23.75
N VAL A 289 5.64 5.08 22.99
CA VAL A 289 4.42 4.73 22.24
C VAL A 289 3.22 4.60 23.17
N GLN A 290 3.37 3.97 24.34
CA GLN A 290 2.32 3.89 25.36
C GLN A 290 1.96 5.28 25.91
N THR A 291 2.93 6.15 26.15
CA THR A 291 2.68 7.53 26.58
C THR A 291 1.93 8.32 25.51
N LEU A 292 2.27 8.13 24.23
CA LEU A 292 1.55 8.75 23.12
C LEU A 292 0.10 8.31 23.09
N ARG A 293 -0.15 7.00 23.30
CA ARG A 293 -1.49 6.42 23.39
C ARG A 293 -2.25 6.97 24.60
N GLN A 294 -1.66 6.92 25.79
CA GLN A 294 -2.24 7.47 27.02
C GLN A 294 -2.54 8.97 26.92
N GLN A 295 -1.69 9.77 26.27
CA GLN A 295 -1.98 11.19 26.04
C GLN A 295 -3.18 11.39 25.10
N ALA A 296 -3.29 10.57 24.05
CA ALA A 296 -4.43 10.60 23.15
C ALA A 296 -5.71 10.14 23.84
N GLU A 297 -5.62 9.14 24.72
CA GLU A 297 -6.71 8.65 25.58
C GLU A 297 -7.13 9.71 26.61
N ILE A 298 -6.19 10.32 27.35
CA ILE A 298 -6.48 11.40 28.32
C ILE A 298 -7.18 12.57 27.64
N ARG A 299 -6.75 12.94 26.43
CA ARG A 299 -7.41 13.99 25.65
C ARG A 299 -8.86 13.62 25.34
N VAL A 300 -9.09 12.40 24.86
CA VAL A 300 -10.45 11.92 24.62
C VAL A 300 -11.25 11.88 25.91
N LEU A 301 -10.72 11.39 27.02
CA LEU A 301 -11.42 11.34 28.31
C LEU A 301 -11.67 12.73 28.92
N ALA A 302 -10.89 13.75 28.56
CA ALA A 302 -11.18 15.12 28.93
C ALA A 302 -12.40 15.69 28.18
N GLU A 303 -12.52 15.40 26.88
CA GLU A 303 -13.64 15.85 26.03
C GLU A 303 -14.88 14.94 26.17
N TYR A 304 -14.68 13.64 26.45
CA TYR A 304 -15.68 12.57 26.54
C TYR A 304 -15.49 11.72 27.82
N PRO A 305 -15.68 12.29 29.04
CA PRO A 305 -15.37 11.59 30.30
C PRO A 305 -16.17 10.31 30.56
N TRP A 306 -17.32 10.17 29.90
CA TRP A 306 -18.25 9.06 30.03
C TRP A 306 -17.79 7.80 29.26
N LEU A 307 -16.69 7.89 28.49
CA LEU A 307 -16.09 6.75 27.78
C LEU A 307 -15.03 5.98 28.57
N ASP A 308 -14.84 6.29 29.86
CA ASP A 308 -13.77 5.71 30.71
C ASP A 308 -13.76 4.17 30.75
N SER A 309 -14.90 3.53 30.53
CA SER A 309 -15.02 2.06 30.51
C SER A 309 -14.82 1.41 29.13
N GLU A 310 -14.74 2.18 28.04
CA GLU A 310 -14.81 1.69 26.66
C GLU A 310 -13.54 1.99 25.85
N ASN A 311 -12.42 1.36 26.24
CA ASN A 311 -11.08 1.58 25.69
C ASN A 311 -11.00 1.51 24.14
N ASP A 312 -11.73 0.58 23.51
CA ASP A 312 -11.70 0.43 22.05
C ASP A 312 -12.36 1.62 21.35
N ILE A 313 -13.45 2.17 21.90
CA ILE A 313 -14.11 3.36 21.36
C ILE A 313 -13.20 4.58 21.54
N VAL A 314 -12.59 4.73 22.72
CA VAL A 314 -11.61 5.79 23.02
C VAL A 314 -10.48 5.79 21.99
N ARG A 315 -9.89 4.61 21.72
CA ARG A 315 -8.80 4.45 20.75
C ARG A 315 -9.17 4.99 19.37
N TYR A 316 -10.32 4.59 18.81
CA TYR A 316 -10.72 5.04 17.48
C TYR A 316 -11.15 6.51 17.47
N LEU A 317 -11.77 6.98 18.55
CA LEU A 317 -12.17 8.38 18.69
C LEU A 317 -10.95 9.31 18.71
N SER A 318 -9.85 8.92 19.36
CA SER A 318 -8.58 9.65 19.31
C SER A 318 -8.09 9.86 17.87
N VAL A 319 -8.15 8.82 17.03
CA VAL A 319 -7.73 8.90 15.62
C VAL A 319 -8.62 9.85 14.83
N ILE A 320 -9.93 9.87 15.08
CA ILE A 320 -10.86 10.79 14.40
C ILE A 320 -10.59 12.25 14.82
N LEU A 321 -10.30 12.51 16.10
CA LEU A 321 -9.92 13.85 16.56
C LEU A 321 -8.61 14.32 15.92
N GLU A 322 -7.62 13.43 15.78
CA GLU A 322 -6.37 13.74 15.07
C GLU A 322 -6.63 14.07 13.58
N TRP A 323 -7.52 13.33 12.92
CA TRP A 323 -7.93 13.65 11.54
C TRP A 323 -8.61 15.02 11.46
N ASN A 324 -9.50 15.34 12.40
CA ASN A 324 -10.17 16.64 12.45
C ASN A 324 -9.17 17.81 12.50
N GLU A 325 -8.14 17.71 13.34
CA GLU A 325 -7.08 18.72 13.42
C GLU A 325 -6.20 18.76 12.15
N LYS A 326 -5.83 17.58 11.67
CA LYS A 326 -4.93 17.42 10.53
C LYS A 326 -5.55 17.98 9.25
N LEU A 327 -6.81 17.64 8.97
CA LEU A 327 -7.53 18.14 7.79
C LEU A 327 -7.84 19.64 7.92
N SER A 328 -8.01 20.17 9.13
CA SER A 328 -8.15 21.62 9.33
C SER A 328 -6.88 22.41 8.97
N SER A 329 -5.70 21.79 9.04
CA SER A 329 -4.41 22.48 8.97
C SER A 329 -3.85 22.67 7.55
N TYR A 330 -4.23 21.84 6.58
CA TYR A 330 -3.73 21.93 5.19
C TYR A 330 -4.68 21.29 4.16
N SER A 331 -4.26 21.29 2.88
CA SER A 331 -5.00 20.61 1.80
C SER A 331 -4.55 19.14 1.67
N PRO A 332 -5.36 18.16 2.08
CA PRO A 332 -5.01 16.75 2.11
C PRO A 332 -4.94 16.14 0.71
N HIS A 333 -4.18 15.06 0.57
CA HIS A 333 -4.19 14.22 -0.64
C HIS A 333 -5.35 13.20 -0.60
N ILE A 334 -5.76 12.69 -1.77
CA ILE A 334 -6.85 11.73 -1.90
C ILE A 334 -6.66 10.49 -1.00
N ASN A 335 -5.44 9.94 -0.92
CA ASN A 335 -5.13 8.80 -0.05
C ASN A 335 -5.34 9.11 1.45
N GLU A 336 -5.15 10.36 1.86
CA GLU A 336 -5.39 10.77 3.25
C GLU A 336 -6.90 10.92 3.53
N LEU A 337 -7.67 11.39 2.55
CA LEU A 337 -9.13 11.44 2.60
C LEU A 337 -9.71 10.02 2.69
N GLU A 338 -9.21 9.08 1.89
CA GLU A 338 -9.61 7.68 1.94
C GLU A 338 -9.30 7.04 3.30
N ALA A 339 -8.10 7.29 3.84
CA ALA A 339 -7.71 6.80 5.16
C ALA A 339 -8.63 7.34 6.27
N ALA A 340 -8.96 8.63 6.25
CA ALA A 340 -9.88 9.22 7.22
C ALA A 340 -11.28 8.58 7.17
N VAL A 341 -11.82 8.31 5.97
CA VAL A 341 -13.11 7.60 5.81
C VAL A 341 -13.04 6.18 6.34
N ILE A 342 -11.94 5.45 6.08
CA ILE A 342 -11.71 4.10 6.61
C ILE A 342 -11.72 4.12 8.14
N ASP A 343 -11.06 5.09 8.76
CA ASP A 343 -10.99 5.17 10.23
C ASP A 343 -12.35 5.56 10.85
N CYS A 344 -13.14 6.44 10.20
CA CYS A 344 -14.51 6.73 10.63
C CYS A 344 -15.37 5.46 10.64
N GLN A 345 -15.24 4.61 9.61
CA GLN A 345 -15.95 3.34 9.58
C GLN A 345 -15.50 2.39 10.69
N LYS A 346 -14.19 2.29 10.99
CA LYS A 346 -13.72 1.43 12.09
C LYS A 346 -14.29 1.86 13.44
N LEU A 347 -14.39 3.17 13.69
CA LEU A 347 -15.04 3.70 14.90
C LEU A 347 -16.48 3.18 15.00
N PHE A 348 -17.26 3.27 13.91
CA PHE A 348 -18.64 2.77 13.92
C PHE A 348 -18.72 1.25 14.02
N GLU A 349 -17.80 0.50 13.42
CA GLU A 349 -17.78 -0.96 13.57
C GLU A 349 -17.58 -1.35 15.03
N VAL A 350 -16.61 -0.76 15.74
CA VAL A 350 -16.41 -0.98 17.18
C VAL A 350 -17.61 -0.53 17.99
N PHE A 351 -18.16 0.65 17.69
CA PHE A 351 -19.36 1.16 18.35
C PHE A 351 -20.55 0.19 18.22
N PHE A 352 -20.80 -0.37 17.04
CA PHE A 352 -21.90 -1.33 16.87
C PHE A 352 -21.61 -2.69 17.53
N GLN A 353 -20.35 -3.12 17.59
CA GLN A 353 -19.97 -4.30 18.37
C GLN A 353 -20.27 -4.10 19.85
N TRP A 354 -19.97 -2.91 20.40
CA TRP A 354 -20.37 -2.51 21.74
C TRP A 354 -21.89 -2.54 21.91
N LEU A 355 -22.63 -1.93 20.98
CA LEU A 355 -24.10 -1.86 21.05
C LEU A 355 -24.75 -3.26 21.04
N ILE A 356 -24.24 -4.19 20.22
CA ILE A 356 -24.67 -5.60 20.17
C ILE A 356 -24.38 -6.31 21.50
N LYS A 357 -23.21 -6.07 22.11
CA LYS A 357 -22.86 -6.67 23.41
C LYS A 357 -23.72 -6.12 24.54
N ARG A 358 -24.04 -4.82 24.51
CA ARG A 358 -24.86 -4.14 25.52
C ARG A 358 -26.34 -4.53 25.41
N TYR A 359 -26.82 -4.68 24.18
CA TYR A 359 -28.21 -5.03 23.86
C TYR A 359 -28.26 -6.25 22.92
N PRO A 360 -27.99 -7.45 23.43
CA PRO A 360 -27.98 -8.65 22.61
C PRO A 360 -29.39 -8.96 22.10
N ALA A 361 -29.49 -9.28 20.81
CA ALA A 361 -30.73 -9.74 20.19
C ALA A 361 -30.93 -11.24 20.43
N ASP A 362 -32.17 -11.66 20.72
CA ASP A 362 -32.51 -13.08 20.72
C ASP A 362 -32.49 -13.63 19.28
N GLN A 363 -31.70 -14.69 19.07
CA GLN A 363 -31.59 -15.37 17.78
C GLN A 363 -32.93 -15.94 17.31
N ASN A 364 -33.87 -16.22 18.24
CA ASN A 364 -35.21 -16.69 17.90
C ASN A 364 -36.06 -15.62 17.19
N ASN A 365 -35.74 -14.34 17.40
CA ASN A 365 -36.47 -13.19 16.86
C ASN A 365 -36.03 -12.80 15.43
N LEU A 366 -35.06 -13.52 14.88
CA LEU A 366 -34.50 -13.31 13.55
C LEU A 366 -35.32 -14.02 12.46
N PRO A 367 -35.36 -13.48 11.23
CA PRO A 367 -36.02 -14.15 10.12
C PRO A 367 -35.36 -15.50 9.81
N LYS A 368 -36.10 -16.60 10.02
CA LYS A 368 -35.64 -18.00 9.87
C LYS A 368 -35.52 -18.48 8.40
N SER A 369 -35.44 -17.56 7.43
CA SER A 369 -35.38 -17.91 6.01
C SER A 369 -33.95 -18.19 5.53
N ASN A 370 -33.74 -19.37 4.94
CA ASN A 370 -32.47 -19.75 4.32
C ASN A 370 -32.25 -19.11 2.93
N LYS A 371 -33.30 -18.48 2.36
CA LYS A 371 -33.29 -17.75 1.08
C LYS A 371 -33.40 -16.25 1.32
N ASN A 372 -32.59 -15.46 0.59
CA ASN A 372 -32.55 -14.00 0.70
C ASN A 372 -33.81 -13.39 0.08
N ASN A 373 -34.88 -13.26 0.86
CA ASN A 373 -36.13 -12.63 0.42
C ASN A 373 -36.17 -11.19 0.94
N TRP A 374 -35.91 -10.25 0.03
CA TRP A 374 -35.83 -8.81 0.32
C TRP A 374 -37.16 -8.22 0.82
N GLU A 375 -38.31 -8.77 0.45
CA GLU A 375 -39.62 -8.33 0.95
C GLU A 375 -39.83 -8.74 2.41
N VAL A 376 -39.46 -9.98 2.75
CA VAL A 376 -39.53 -10.48 4.13
C VAL A 376 -38.56 -9.72 5.04
N ASN A 377 -37.36 -9.42 4.54
CA ASN A 377 -36.39 -8.60 5.27
C ASN A 377 -36.92 -7.17 5.48
N ALA A 378 -37.51 -6.54 4.45
CA ALA A 378 -38.11 -5.21 4.58
C ALA A 378 -39.26 -5.20 5.58
N ALA A 379 -40.13 -6.22 5.56
CA ALA A 379 -41.21 -6.36 6.54
C ALA A 379 -40.68 -6.53 7.97
N ALA A 380 -39.64 -7.34 8.16
CA ALA A 380 -38.99 -7.53 9.45
C ALA A 380 -38.35 -6.23 9.99
N LEU A 381 -37.70 -5.45 9.11
CA LEU A 381 -37.12 -4.15 9.44
C LEU A 381 -38.18 -3.13 9.86
N ASN A 382 -39.26 -3.03 9.08
CA ASN A 382 -40.37 -2.13 9.38
C ASN A 382 -41.05 -2.50 10.71
N ALA A 383 -41.17 -3.80 11.01
CA ALA A 383 -41.74 -4.27 12.27
C ALA A 383 -40.90 -3.90 13.51
N LEU A 384 -39.62 -3.54 13.36
CA LEU A 384 -38.82 -3.03 14.47
C LEU A 384 -39.31 -1.67 14.97
N ASN A 385 -40.06 -0.90 14.15
CA ASN A 385 -40.58 0.42 14.48
C ASN A 385 -39.49 1.35 15.05
N ILE A 386 -38.34 1.41 14.36
CA ILE A 386 -37.22 2.30 14.68
C ILE A 386 -37.43 3.63 13.93
N PRO A 387 -37.47 4.79 14.61
CA PRO A 387 -37.76 6.08 13.96
C PRO A 387 -36.80 6.41 12.81
N SER A 388 -35.53 6.06 12.96
CA SER A 388 -34.48 6.38 11.98
C SER A 388 -34.36 5.36 10.83
N PHE A 389 -35.23 4.35 10.79
CA PHE A 389 -35.33 3.41 9.67
C PHE A 389 -36.22 4.00 8.59
N SER A 390 -35.72 5.06 7.94
CA SER A 390 -36.35 5.65 6.77
C SER A 390 -36.38 4.65 5.61
N LYS A 391 -37.18 4.96 4.58
CA LYS A 391 -37.29 4.11 3.39
C LYS A 391 -35.93 3.79 2.76
N ASP A 392 -35.05 4.78 2.65
CA ASP A 392 -33.71 4.62 2.09
C ASP A 392 -32.83 3.67 2.92
N VAL A 393 -32.92 3.78 4.25
CA VAL A 393 -32.20 2.91 5.19
C VAL A 393 -32.69 1.47 5.07
N VAL A 394 -34.00 1.26 5.03
CA VAL A 394 -34.60 -0.08 4.86
C VAL A 394 -34.23 -0.67 3.50
N ASP A 395 -34.25 0.13 2.43
CA ASP A 395 -33.90 -0.31 1.09
C ASP A 395 -32.42 -0.72 0.95
N ALA A 396 -31.53 -0.07 1.68
CA ALA A 396 -30.12 -0.44 1.76
C ALA A 396 -29.90 -1.75 2.56
N LEU A 397 -30.62 -1.93 3.67
CA LEU A 397 -30.41 -3.06 4.58
C LEU A 397 -31.12 -4.34 4.17
N LYS A 398 -32.28 -4.27 3.49
CA LYS A 398 -33.08 -5.46 3.11
C LYS A 398 -32.34 -6.46 2.22
N ARG A 399 -31.26 -6.03 1.56
CA ARG A 399 -30.43 -6.84 0.66
C ARG A 399 -29.42 -7.73 1.41
N LEU A 400 -29.19 -7.46 2.69
CA LEU A 400 -28.23 -8.21 3.51
C LEU A 400 -28.75 -9.62 3.81
N SER A 401 -27.82 -10.58 3.84
CA SER A 401 -28.10 -12.00 4.06
C SER A 401 -28.47 -12.29 5.53
N PRO A 402 -29.62 -12.93 5.82
CA PRO A 402 -29.99 -13.34 7.17
C PRO A 402 -28.98 -14.31 7.80
N LYS A 403 -28.22 -15.09 7.01
CA LYS A 403 -27.22 -16.03 7.52
C LYS A 403 -26.06 -15.32 8.21
N ASP A 404 -25.66 -14.16 7.70
CA ASP A 404 -24.56 -13.39 8.26
C ASP A 404 -24.98 -12.77 9.59
N LEU A 405 -26.26 -12.42 9.72
CA LEU A 405 -26.85 -11.87 10.95
C LEU A 405 -26.73 -12.82 12.16
N PHE A 406 -27.01 -14.11 11.97
CA PHE A 406 -26.85 -15.12 13.03
C PHE A 406 -25.40 -15.22 13.52
N LYS A 407 -24.44 -15.16 12.61
CA LYS A 407 -23.01 -15.19 12.94
C LYS A 407 -22.60 -13.94 13.72
N VAL A 408 -23.07 -12.78 13.28
CA VAL A 408 -22.70 -11.48 13.87
C VAL A 408 -23.22 -11.32 15.29
N ILE A 409 -24.44 -11.76 15.59
CA ILE A 409 -25.00 -11.71 16.95
C ILE A 409 -24.18 -12.58 17.92
N SER A 410 -23.65 -13.71 17.44
CA SER A 410 -22.79 -14.59 18.27
C SER A 410 -21.35 -14.08 18.36
N ARG A 411 -20.83 -13.51 17.27
CA ARG A 411 -19.46 -12.99 17.13
C ARG A 411 -19.52 -11.68 16.33
N PRO A 412 -19.49 -10.52 17.00
CA PRO A 412 -19.60 -9.21 16.35
C PRO A 412 -18.36 -8.88 15.50
N SER A 413 -18.26 -9.47 14.31
CA SER A 413 -17.15 -9.25 13.37
C SER A 413 -17.66 -9.39 11.94
N HIS A 414 -18.03 -8.26 11.33
CA HIS A 414 -18.52 -8.18 9.96
C HIS A 414 -18.52 -6.72 9.46
N SER A 415 -19.01 -6.49 8.23
CA SER A 415 -19.18 -5.16 7.67
C SER A 415 -20.09 -4.27 8.53
N LEU A 416 -19.79 -2.97 8.55
CA LEU A 416 -20.56 -1.92 9.22
C LEU A 416 -22.09 -2.05 9.03
N LYS A 417 -22.56 -2.22 7.78
CA LYS A 417 -24.00 -2.37 7.49
C LYS A 417 -24.64 -3.57 8.20
N THR A 418 -23.88 -4.66 8.33
CA THR A 418 -24.35 -5.90 8.99
C THR A 418 -24.33 -5.75 10.51
N LEU A 419 -23.32 -5.08 11.06
CA LEU A 419 -23.25 -4.76 12.49
C LEU A 419 -24.38 -3.82 12.91
N MET A 420 -24.66 -2.77 12.13
CA MET A 420 -25.80 -1.88 12.37
C MET A 420 -27.13 -2.64 12.35
N LEU A 421 -27.30 -3.55 11.37
CA LEU A 421 -28.49 -4.39 11.28
C LEU A 421 -28.64 -5.30 12.50
N ALA A 422 -27.56 -5.97 12.92
CA ALA A 422 -27.54 -6.83 14.10
C ALA A 422 -27.91 -6.06 15.37
N ALA A 423 -27.34 -4.87 15.56
CA ALA A 423 -27.66 -4.00 16.69
C ALA A 423 -29.14 -3.59 16.69
N ALA A 424 -29.71 -3.30 15.51
CA ALA A 424 -31.11 -2.91 15.39
C ALA A 424 -32.10 -4.01 15.81
N PHE A 425 -31.75 -5.29 15.66
CA PHE A 425 -32.62 -6.38 16.13
C PHE A 425 -32.66 -6.48 17.67
N GLY A 426 -31.67 -5.95 18.39
CA GLY A 426 -31.67 -5.90 19.85
C GLY A 426 -32.83 -5.06 20.41
N VAL A 427 -33.39 -4.16 19.61
CA VAL A 427 -34.54 -3.33 19.95
C VAL A 427 -35.78 -4.13 20.38
N LYS A 428 -35.99 -5.35 19.85
CA LYS A 428 -37.16 -6.17 20.21
C LYS A 428 -37.14 -6.59 21.67
N ASP A 429 -35.95 -6.87 22.19
CA ASP A 429 -35.77 -7.42 23.53
C ASP A 429 -35.49 -6.32 24.57
N HIS A 430 -35.15 -5.11 24.11
CA HIS A 430 -34.71 -3.99 24.95
C HIS A 430 -35.51 -2.71 24.67
N PRO A 431 -36.58 -2.42 25.44
CA PRO A 431 -37.42 -1.23 25.21
C PRO A 431 -36.70 0.11 25.38
N ARG A 432 -35.60 0.14 26.16
CA ARG A 432 -34.74 1.32 26.37
C ARG A 432 -33.57 1.41 25.39
N HIS A 433 -33.60 0.61 24.33
CA HIS A 433 -32.55 0.62 23.31
C HIS A 433 -32.46 2.01 22.67
N PRO A 434 -31.26 2.59 22.46
CA PRO A 434 -31.10 3.95 21.97
C PRO A 434 -31.78 4.20 20.62
N PHE A 435 -31.78 3.21 19.71
CA PHE A 435 -32.52 3.30 18.44
C PHE A 435 -34.05 3.45 18.58
N LYS A 436 -34.64 3.20 19.75
CA LYS A 436 -36.06 3.49 20.01
C LYS A 436 -36.29 4.90 20.53
N THR A 437 -35.28 5.48 21.16
CA THR A 437 -35.37 6.77 21.86
C THR A 437 -34.93 7.92 20.96
N LEU A 438 -33.86 7.72 20.20
CA LEU A 438 -33.28 8.75 19.34
C LEU A 438 -34.07 8.89 18.02
N THR A 439 -34.17 10.12 17.52
CA THR A 439 -34.94 10.42 16.31
C THR A 439 -34.14 10.19 15.02
N ASN A 440 -34.83 10.27 13.88
CA ASN A 440 -34.19 10.19 12.58
C ASN A 440 -33.21 11.35 12.34
N GLU A 441 -33.54 12.56 12.79
CA GLU A 441 -32.71 13.76 12.65
C GLU A 441 -31.44 13.69 13.50
N GLN A 442 -31.50 13.01 14.64
CA GLN A 442 -30.35 12.78 15.51
C GLN A 442 -29.43 11.71 14.92
N LEU A 443 -29.96 10.52 14.61
CA LEU A 443 -29.12 9.39 14.18
C LEU A 443 -28.64 9.50 12.72
N GLN A 444 -29.44 10.10 11.83
CA GLN A 444 -29.14 10.27 10.40
C GLN A 444 -28.49 9.03 9.75
N LEU A 445 -29.09 7.85 9.96
CA LEU A 445 -28.49 6.57 9.54
C LEU A 445 -28.26 6.47 8.02
N SER A 446 -28.94 7.28 7.21
CA SER A 446 -28.67 7.43 5.79
C SER A 446 -27.26 7.97 5.53
N THR A 447 -26.76 8.92 6.33
CA THR A 447 -25.39 9.44 6.26
C THR A 447 -24.37 8.36 6.61
N LEU A 448 -24.63 7.56 7.65
CA LEU A 448 -23.78 6.42 8.02
C LEU A 448 -23.69 5.37 6.89
N LEU A 449 -24.80 5.12 6.19
CA LEU A 449 -24.81 4.22 5.05
C LEU A 449 -24.02 4.78 3.85
N LYS A 450 -24.11 6.09 3.58
CA LYS A 450 -23.30 6.75 2.55
C LYS A 450 -21.81 6.66 2.87
N LEU A 451 -21.42 6.87 4.13
CA LEU A 451 -20.04 6.70 4.58
C LEU A 451 -19.56 5.26 4.35
N ALA A 452 -20.37 4.26 4.68
CA ALA A 452 -20.05 2.86 4.44
C ALA A 452 -19.87 2.53 2.95
N ASP A 453 -20.63 3.18 2.07
CA ASP A 453 -20.49 3.03 0.61
C ASP A 453 -19.26 3.77 0.07
N ALA A 454 -18.97 4.98 0.54
CA ALA A 454 -17.77 5.73 0.18
C ALA A 454 -16.48 4.95 0.45
N ARG A 455 -16.43 4.19 1.56
CA ARG A 455 -15.32 3.26 1.86
C ARG A 455 -15.25 2.07 0.91
N ASN A 456 -16.39 1.49 0.54
CA ASN A 456 -16.41 0.35 -0.38
C ASN A 456 -15.93 0.77 -1.77
N ASP A 457 -16.29 1.98 -2.19
CA ASP A 457 -15.86 2.51 -3.48
C ASP A 457 -14.40 3.02 -3.47
N SER A 458 -13.85 3.44 -2.32
CA SER A 458 -12.40 3.68 -2.19
C SER A 458 -11.57 2.40 -2.04
N GLY A 459 -12.17 1.33 -1.48
CA GLY A 459 -11.53 0.02 -1.34
C GLY A 459 -11.55 -0.84 -2.62
N HIS A 460 -12.44 -0.54 -3.57
CA HIS A 460 -12.54 -1.22 -4.86
C HIS A 460 -12.13 -0.27 -5.98
N GLY A 461 -11.04 -0.58 -6.69
CA GLY A 461 -10.47 0.31 -7.71
C GLY A 461 -11.51 0.79 -8.74
N ASN A 462 -11.73 2.11 -8.76
CA ASN A 462 -12.49 2.76 -9.83
C ASN A 462 -11.70 2.64 -11.13
N SER A 463 -12.27 1.98 -12.13
CA SER A 463 -11.65 1.81 -13.44
C SER A 463 -12.58 2.29 -14.55
N VAL A 464 -12.00 2.72 -15.66
CA VAL A 464 -12.72 3.06 -16.90
C VAL A 464 -13.60 1.89 -17.38
N TYR A 465 -13.26 0.66 -16.97
CA TYR A 465 -13.96 -0.57 -17.34
C TYR A 465 -15.14 -0.92 -16.44
N SER A 466 -15.32 -0.24 -15.31
CA SER A 466 -16.49 -0.37 -14.43
C SER A 466 -16.87 1.00 -13.87
N PRO A 467 -17.54 1.86 -14.66
CA PRO A 467 -17.97 3.17 -14.21
C PRO A 467 -19.08 3.02 -13.17
N ARG A 468 -18.72 2.94 -11.89
CA ARG A 468 -19.65 3.27 -10.82
C ARG A 468 -19.72 4.80 -10.75
N LYS A 469 -20.94 5.33 -10.56
CA LYS A 469 -21.12 6.73 -10.20
C LYS A 469 -20.62 6.91 -8.77
N THR A 470 -19.31 7.01 -8.62
CA THR A 470 -18.68 7.26 -7.32
C THR A 470 -18.74 8.76 -7.07
N GLU A 471 -19.31 9.17 -5.95
CA GLU A 471 -19.23 10.55 -5.49
C GLU A 471 -17.74 10.87 -5.25
N GLU A 472 -17.22 11.93 -5.88
CA GLU A 472 -15.80 12.26 -5.75
C GLU A 472 -15.49 12.59 -4.29
N LEU A 473 -14.47 11.93 -3.74
CA LEU A 473 -14.09 12.06 -2.35
C LEU A 473 -13.42 13.42 -2.13
N THR A 474 -14.20 14.41 -1.72
CA THR A 474 -13.72 15.77 -1.46
C THR A 474 -13.39 15.97 0.02
N LYS A 475 -12.50 16.94 0.31
CA LYS A 475 -12.20 17.34 1.69
C LYS A 475 -13.47 17.68 2.48
N HIS A 476 -14.37 18.47 1.88
CA HIS A 476 -15.62 18.88 2.52
C HIS A 476 -16.47 17.68 2.96
N LEU A 477 -16.62 16.68 2.08
CA LEU A 477 -17.39 15.47 2.38
C LEU A 477 -16.75 14.67 3.54
N VAL A 478 -15.42 14.57 3.58
CA VAL A 478 -14.72 13.88 4.67
C VAL A 478 -14.82 14.65 5.99
N ASP A 479 -14.74 15.98 5.95
CA ASP A 479 -14.95 16.83 7.13
C ASP A 479 -16.38 16.64 7.69
N GLU A 480 -17.39 16.51 6.82
CA GLU A 480 -18.76 16.17 7.22
C GLU A 480 -18.85 14.79 7.88
N TYR A 481 -18.16 13.78 7.34
CA TYR A 481 -18.13 12.43 7.94
C TYR A 481 -17.42 12.38 9.29
N ILE A 482 -16.31 13.10 9.44
CA ILE A 482 -15.61 13.23 10.73
C ILE A 482 -16.52 13.88 11.75
N LYS A 483 -17.13 15.02 11.40
CA LYS A 483 -18.05 15.74 12.27
C LYS A 483 -19.25 14.86 12.66
N TYR A 484 -19.87 14.22 11.66
CA TYR A 484 -20.97 13.28 11.89
C TYR A 484 -20.56 12.16 12.86
N SER A 485 -19.35 11.61 12.72
CA SER A 485 -18.87 10.54 13.61
C SER A 485 -18.71 11.01 15.07
N LEU A 486 -18.16 12.20 15.28
CA LEU A 486 -18.00 12.80 16.62
C LEU A 486 -19.37 13.12 17.25
N ASP A 487 -20.25 13.77 16.49
CA ASP A 487 -21.60 14.15 16.93
C ASP A 487 -22.43 12.90 17.24
N PHE A 488 -22.34 11.86 16.39
CA PHE A 488 -23.08 10.62 16.56
C PHE A 488 -22.71 9.89 17.85
N ILE A 489 -21.42 9.75 18.16
CA ILE A 489 -20.97 9.08 19.40
C ILE A 489 -21.51 9.82 20.63
N THR A 490 -21.51 11.17 20.59
CA THR A 490 -22.01 12.01 21.68
C THR A 490 -23.50 11.77 22.00
N LEU A 491 -24.31 11.35 21.02
CA LEU A 491 -25.72 11.04 21.25
C LEU A 491 -25.92 9.85 22.22
N PHE A 492 -24.92 8.99 22.39
CA PHE A 492 -25.03 7.77 23.20
C PHE A 492 -24.50 7.94 24.63
N LYS A 493 -24.15 9.17 25.02
CA LYS A 493 -23.62 9.50 26.35
C LYS A 493 -24.44 8.94 27.51
N ASP A 494 -25.77 8.91 27.42
CA ASP A 494 -26.61 8.45 28.53
C ASP A 494 -26.71 6.90 28.63
N TRP A 495 -26.16 6.19 27.65
CA TRP A 495 -26.17 4.72 27.56
C TRP A 495 -24.81 4.06 27.79
N MET A 496 -23.74 4.86 27.76
CA MET A 496 -22.35 4.50 28.11
C MET A 496 -22.06 5.02 29.51
#